data_AF-A0A0N0ZTD8-F1
#
_entry.id   AF-A0A0N0ZTD8-F1
#
_cell.length_a   1.000
_cell.length_b   1.000
_cell.length_c   1.000
_cell.angle_alpha   90.00
_cell.angle_beta   90.00
_cell.angle_gamma   90.00
#
_symmetry.space_group_name_H-M   'P 1'
#
loop_
_entity.id
_entity.type
_entity.pdbx_description
1 polymer ?
#
loop_
_entity_poly.entity_id
_entity_poly.type
_entity_poly.pdbx_seq_one_letter_code
_entity_poly.pdbx_strand_id
1 'polypeptide(L)'
;MKQLSTNFNDSGDLVMSDLTYYNPLASAELRKLDAKMIADQLDNVFRVGRGAKYEDKMTRTKAINSMVKVLTDDTKMVKDLAKAVDEAYRFWGE
;
A
#
# COMPACT_ATOMS: atom_id res chain seq x y z
N MET A 1 16.87 -0.65 4.93
CA MET A 1 16.72 -0.15 6.32
C MET A 1 16.08 -1.26 7.17
N LYS A 2 16.41 -1.42 8.46
CA LYS A 2 15.77 -2.47 9.30
C LYS A 2 14.49 -1.91 9.95
N GLN A 3 13.34 -2.27 9.39
CA GLN A 3 12.00 -1.78 9.80
C GLN A 3 11.75 -1.86 11.32
N LEU A 4 12.23 -2.91 11.99
CA LEU A 4 11.94 -3.16 13.41
C LEU A 4 12.97 -2.59 14.40
N SER A 5 14.06 -1.98 13.94
CA SER A 5 15.18 -1.59 14.81
C SER A 5 15.72 -0.18 14.58
N THR A 6 15.08 0.63 13.73
CA THR A 6 15.52 2.00 13.42
C THR A 6 14.59 2.99 14.13
N ASN A 7 15.16 4.01 14.79
CA ASN A 7 14.35 5.07 15.40
C ASN A 7 13.61 5.87 14.32
N PHE A 8 12.44 6.42 14.66
CA PHE A 8 11.62 7.18 13.71
C PHE A 8 12.37 8.38 13.10
N ASN A 9 13.13 9.11 13.90
CA ASN A 9 13.91 10.28 13.42
C ASN A 9 15.00 9.90 12.41
N ASP A 10 15.47 8.66 12.46
CA ASP A 10 16.49 8.13 11.55
C ASP A 10 15.84 7.30 10.42
N SER A 11 14.51 7.13 10.47
CA SER A 11 13.76 6.44 9.44
C SER A 11 13.59 7.35 8.24
N GLY A 12 14.25 6.97 7.15
CA GLY A 12 14.17 7.61 5.84
C GLY A 12 13.21 6.86 4.93
N ASP A 13 13.45 6.98 3.63
CA ASP A 13 12.66 6.25 2.63
C ASP A 13 12.78 4.73 2.83
N LEU A 14 11.63 4.06 2.87
CA LEU A 14 11.52 2.60 2.98
C LEU A 14 10.98 2.04 1.66
N VAL A 15 11.75 1.11 1.09
CA VAL A 15 11.42 0.43 -0.17
C VAL A 15 10.53 -0.78 0.13
N MET A 16 9.59 -1.12 -0.77
CA MET A 16 8.66 -2.24 -0.57
C MET A 16 9.39 -3.58 -0.37
N SER A 17 10.52 -3.79 -1.04
CA SER A 17 11.36 -4.99 -0.87
C SER A 17 11.95 -5.16 0.52
N ASP A 18 12.06 -4.08 1.30
CA ASP A 18 12.58 -4.12 2.67
C ASP A 18 11.49 -4.51 3.69
N LEU A 19 10.23 -4.57 3.27
CA LEU A 19 9.09 -4.91 4.14
C LEU A 19 8.93 -6.42 4.29
N THR A 20 8.54 -6.86 5.48
CA THR A 20 8.45 -8.29 5.83
C THR A 20 7.51 -9.10 4.94
N TYR A 21 6.46 -8.48 4.38
CA TYR A 21 5.55 -9.19 3.48
C TYR A 21 6.18 -9.53 2.12
N TYR A 22 7.19 -8.76 1.70
CA TYR A 22 7.77 -8.89 0.37
C TYR A 22 8.73 -10.07 0.34
N ASN A 23 8.25 -11.22 -0.15
CA ASN A 23 9.08 -12.41 -0.29
C ASN A 23 9.75 -12.46 -1.68
N PRO A 24 11.06 -12.17 -1.79
CA PRO A 24 11.78 -12.19 -3.08
C PRO A 24 11.88 -13.59 -3.68
N LEU A 25 11.75 -14.65 -2.86
CA LEU A 25 11.81 -16.04 -3.30
C LEU A 25 10.46 -16.58 -3.80
N ALA A 26 9.37 -15.85 -3.58
CA ALA A 26 8.05 -16.23 -4.09
C ALA A 26 7.96 -16.05 -5.62
N SER A 27 7.01 -16.72 -6.26
CA SER A 27 6.69 -16.44 -7.67
C SER A 27 6.04 -15.05 -7.80
N ALA A 28 6.08 -14.47 -9.00
CA ALA A 28 5.41 -13.20 -9.27
C ALA A 28 3.89 -13.27 -9.01
N GLU A 29 3.28 -14.43 -9.26
CA GLU A 29 1.86 -14.67 -9.00
C GLU A 29 1.55 -14.70 -7.50
N LEU A 30 2.39 -15.37 -6.69
CA LEU A 30 2.25 -15.39 -5.24
C LEU A 30 2.42 -13.99 -4.64
N ARG A 31 3.45 -13.23 -5.07
CA ARG A 31 3.62 -11.84 -4.63
C ARG A 31 2.41 -10.97 -4.96
N LYS A 32 1.80 -11.17 -6.13
CA LYS A 32 0.61 -10.45 -6.55
C LYS A 32 -0.62 -10.84 -5.72
N LEU A 33 -0.74 -12.11 -5.33
CA LEU A 33 -1.79 -12.58 -4.43
C LEU A 33 -1.67 -11.93 -3.05
N ASP A 34 -0.47 -11.94 -2.47
CA ASP A 34 -0.19 -11.32 -1.16
C ASP A 34 -0.47 -9.81 -1.20
N ALA A 35 0.02 -9.12 -2.23
CA ALA A 35 -0.25 -7.70 -2.44
C ALA A 35 -1.75 -7.40 -2.56
N LYS A 36 -2.52 -8.26 -3.24
CA LYS A 36 -3.97 -8.10 -3.36
C LYS A 36 -4.67 -8.28 -2.02
N MET A 37 -4.22 -9.23 -1.19
CA MET A 37 -4.77 -9.41 0.16
C MET A 37 -4.51 -8.18 1.05
N ILE A 38 -3.29 -7.62 1.01
CA ILE A 38 -2.93 -6.41 1.73
C ILE A 38 -3.76 -5.22 1.25
N ALA A 39 -3.88 -5.02 -0.07
CA ALA A 39 -4.67 -3.94 -0.65
C ALA A 39 -6.16 -4.04 -0.24
N ASP A 40 -6.71 -5.26 -0.21
CA ASP A 40 -8.09 -5.51 0.23
C ASP A 40 -8.30 -5.15 1.71
N GLN A 41 -7.34 -5.53 2.57
CA GLN A 41 -7.35 -5.16 3.98
C GLN A 41 -7.27 -3.64 4.18
N LEU A 42 -6.38 -2.96 3.45
CA LEU A 42 -6.25 -1.50 3.50
C LEU A 42 -7.54 -0.79 3.04
N ASP A 43 -8.14 -1.23 1.92
CA ASP A 43 -9.44 -0.71 1.46
C ASP A 43 -10.53 -0.80 2.52
N ASN A 44 -10.60 -1.93 3.22
CA ASN A 44 -11.57 -2.12 4.30
C ASN A 44 -11.25 -1.24 5.51
N VAL A 45 -9.98 -1.13 5.91
CA VAL A 45 -9.55 -0.24 7.01
C VAL A 45 -9.91 1.21 6.70
N PHE A 46 -9.66 1.69 5.48
CA PHE A 46 -9.93 3.07 5.10
C PHE A 46 -11.43 3.34 5.03
N ARG A 47 -12.20 2.52 4.31
CA ARG A 47 -13.63 2.79 4.11
C ARG A 47 -14.48 2.47 5.32
N VAL A 48 -14.28 1.30 5.91
CA VAL A 48 -15.12 0.81 7.01
C VAL A 48 -14.57 1.28 8.34
N GLY A 49 -13.26 1.16 8.54
CA GLY A 49 -12.62 1.54 9.81
C GLY A 49 -12.47 3.05 9.99
N ARG A 50 -12.21 3.80 8.91
CA ARG A 50 -11.97 5.26 8.97
C ARG A 50 -13.03 6.12 8.27
N GLY A 51 -14.02 5.50 7.63
CA GLY A 51 -15.12 6.21 6.96
C GLY A 51 -14.72 6.92 5.67
N ALA A 52 -13.55 6.60 5.10
CA ALA A 52 -13.09 7.21 3.85
C ALA A 52 -14.03 6.86 2.69
N LYS A 53 -14.17 7.80 1.75
CA LYS A 53 -14.92 7.58 0.50
C LYS A 53 -13.93 7.45 -0.65
N TYR A 54 -14.34 6.85 -1.75
CA TYR A 54 -13.53 6.90 -2.97
C TYR A 54 -13.52 8.34 -3.52
N GLU A 55 -12.39 8.73 -4.11
CA GLU A 55 -12.29 9.97 -4.90
C GLU A 55 -13.13 9.92 -6.19
N ASP A 56 -13.31 11.07 -6.85
CA ASP A 56 -14.13 11.15 -8.06
C ASP A 56 -13.61 10.21 -9.17
N LYS A 57 -14.53 9.47 -9.81
CA LYS A 57 -14.24 8.45 -10.84
C LYS A 57 -13.40 7.26 -10.36
N MET A 58 -13.09 7.20 -9.07
CA MET A 58 -12.41 6.05 -8.46
C MET A 58 -13.43 4.95 -8.14
N THR A 59 -13.05 3.72 -8.41
CA THR A 59 -13.82 2.53 -8.03
C THR A 59 -12.95 1.66 -7.14
N ARG A 60 -13.58 0.76 -6.38
CA ARG A 60 -12.86 -0.24 -5.60
C ARG A 60 -11.79 -0.96 -6.40
N THR A 61 -12.15 -1.44 -7.59
CA THR A 61 -11.21 -2.15 -8.46
C THR A 61 -10.02 -1.28 -8.86
N LYS A 62 -10.24 0.00 -9.17
CA LYS A 62 -9.15 0.92 -9.50
C LYS A 62 -8.25 1.21 -8.30
N ALA A 63 -8.82 1.44 -7.12
CA ALA A 63 -8.08 1.68 -5.88
C ALA A 63 -7.26 0.46 -5.44
N ILE A 64 -7.84 -0.74 -5.51
CA ILE A 64 -7.11 -1.98 -5.23
C ILE A 64 -5.97 -2.17 -6.24
N ASN A 65 -6.24 -1.96 -7.54
CA ASN A 65 -5.20 -2.12 -8.57
C ASN A 65 -4.07 -1.09 -8.44
N SER A 66 -4.35 0.15 -8.02
CA SER A 66 -3.31 1.15 -7.79
C SER A 66 -2.39 0.75 -6.63
N MET A 67 -2.97 0.33 -5.50
CA MET A 67 -2.19 -0.18 -4.36
C MET A 67 -1.38 -1.43 -4.72
N VAL A 68 -2.00 -2.41 -5.41
CA VAL A 68 -1.31 -3.64 -5.83
C VAL A 68 -0.11 -3.32 -6.72
N LYS A 69 -0.26 -2.39 -7.67
CA LYS A 69 0.85 -1.97 -8.55
C LYS A 69 2.07 -1.49 -7.75
N VAL A 70 1.85 -0.75 -6.67
CA VAL A 70 2.94 -0.29 -5.79
C VAL A 70 3.47 -1.44 -4.94
N LEU A 71 2.60 -2.24 -4.32
CA LEU A 71 2.97 -3.33 -3.42
C LEU A 71 3.76 -4.46 -4.09
N THR A 72 3.63 -4.63 -5.41
CA THR A 72 4.36 -5.66 -6.18
C THR A 72 5.68 -5.17 -6.78
N ASP A 73 5.95 -3.87 -6.73
CA ASP A 73 7.13 -3.26 -7.34
C ASP A 73 8.22 -3.06 -6.27
N ASP A 74 9.32 -3.81 -6.39
CA ASP A 74 10.44 -3.80 -5.45
C ASP A 74 11.23 -2.49 -5.44
N THR A 75 11.02 -1.61 -6.41
CA THR A 75 11.67 -0.29 -6.46
C THR A 75 10.83 0.81 -5.84
N LYS A 76 9.54 0.53 -5.59
CA LYS A 76 8.63 1.52 -5.00
C LYS A 76 8.87 1.71 -3.52
N MET A 77 8.57 2.91 -3.06
CA MET A 77 8.69 3.29 -1.66
C MET A 77 7.31 3.31 -0.98
N VAL A 78 7.30 3.20 0.34
CA VAL A 78 6.06 3.30 1.14
C VAL A 78 5.31 4.60 0.87
N LYS A 79 6.01 5.71 0.62
CA LYS A 79 5.39 6.99 0.24
C LYS A 79 4.63 6.93 -1.10
N ASP A 80 5.04 6.06 -2.04
CA ASP A 80 4.31 5.87 -3.30
C ASP A 80 2.98 5.17 -3.05
N LEU A 81 2.91 4.29 -2.04
CA LEU A 81 1.65 3.66 -1.62
C LEU A 81 0.75 4.69 -0.94
N ALA A 82 1.31 5.54 -0.07
CA ALA A 82 0.56 6.64 0.54
C ALA A 82 -0.04 7.57 -0.53
N LYS A 83 0.74 7.93 -1.55
CA LYS A 83 0.25 8.70 -2.70
C LYS A 83 -0.88 7.98 -3.46
N ALA A 84 -0.73 6.68 -3.73
CA ALA A 84 -1.76 5.89 -4.42
C ALA A 84 -3.06 5.78 -3.60
N VAL A 85 -2.95 5.82 -2.26
CA VAL A 85 -4.09 5.86 -1.34
C VAL A 85 -4.73 7.24 -1.34
N ASP A 86 -3.94 8.30 -1.26
CA ASP A 86 -4.41 9.70 -1.30
C ASP A 86 -5.20 10.00 -2.60
N GLU A 87 -4.67 9.57 -3.75
CA GLU A 87 -5.34 9.69 -5.05
C GLU A 87 -6.64 8.86 -5.17
N ALA A 88 -6.82 7.87 -4.30
CA ALA A 88 -7.94 6.92 -4.38
C ALA A 88 -9.04 7.18 -3.34
N TYR A 89 -8.71 7.76 -2.19
CA TYR A 89 -9.60 7.86 -1.05
C TYR A 89 -9.63 9.28 -0.49
N ARG A 90 -10.85 9.80 -0.34
CA ARG A 90 -11.13 11.02 0.42
C ARG A 90 -11.25 10.69 1.89
N PHE A 91 -10.26 11.07 2.67
CA PHE A 91 -10.34 11.07 4.13
C PHE A 91 -10.91 12.41 4.60
N TRP A 92 -11.78 12.41 5.61
CA TRP A 92 -12.24 13.59 6.38
C TRP A 92 -12.52 14.94 5.67
N GLY A 93 -12.77 14.96 4.37
CA GLY A 93 -13.10 16.18 3.61
C GLY A 93 -11.92 17.09 3.27
N GLU A 94 -10.72 16.53 3.08
CA GLU A 94 -9.54 17.26 2.59
C GLU A 94 -9.75 17.83 1.17
#